data_AF-A0ABD7PEW6-F1
#
_entry.id   AF-A0ABD7PEW6-F1
#
_cell.length_a   1.000
_cell.length_b   1.000
_cell.length_c   1.000
_cell.angle_alpha   90.00
_cell.angle_beta   90.00
_cell.angle_gamma   90.00
#
_symmetry.space_group_name_H-M   'P 1'
#
loop_
_entity.id
_entity.type
_entity.pdbx_description
1 polymer ?
#
loop_
_entity_poly.entity_id
_entity_poly.type
_entity_poly.pdbx_seq_one_letter_code
_entity_poly.pdbx_strand_id
1 'polypeptide(L)'
;MLNKTTVPGAVSVPGIKRTCSSMAKVQQLSLAELAKRRSVTAATATAVPAAVPVPVPVPTPVPTAPTAAVPTAQALPEQFSSRADAGLRAARLEFVRSRRALAAEARKAPGYVAITGEKVERAVALCIEDAWDADGRRSAASIFDEVFGSTAKTAYRRRAGQKRKLKAAVAAFEEHPAFAEAYKLGGFSMPADTISEGLSLIKEHIKGMKYINELEARLTAVEGRVAELETAAAKMAPAANTRAEAKRLQAAGHSLGQIAKLLGRSKSTVQGWVAA
;
A
#
# COMPACT_ATOMS: atom_id res chain seq x y z
N MET A 1 65.61 -3.68 12.15
CA MET A 1 64.75 -4.17 11.05
C MET A 1 63.36 -4.43 11.62
N LEU A 2 62.40 -3.55 11.37
CA LEU A 2 61.02 -3.68 11.88
C LEU A 2 60.11 -4.00 10.68
N ASN A 3 59.70 -5.26 10.59
CA ASN A 3 58.79 -5.75 9.57
C ASN A 3 57.37 -5.22 9.84
N LYS A 4 56.80 -4.58 8.83
CA LYS A 4 55.44 -4.05 8.79
C LYS A 4 54.47 -5.23 8.63
N THR A 5 53.70 -5.52 9.67
CA THR A 5 52.65 -6.55 9.67
C THR A 5 51.43 -6.02 8.91
N THR A 6 51.14 -6.58 7.74
CA THR A 6 49.94 -6.27 6.95
C THR A 6 48.77 -7.08 7.49
N VAL A 7 47.74 -6.43 8.00
CA VAL A 7 46.48 -7.06 8.48
C VAL A 7 45.66 -7.55 7.27
N PRO A 8 45.21 -8.82 7.22
CA PRO A 8 44.29 -9.29 6.19
C PRO A 8 42.88 -8.79 6.51
N GLY A 9 42.35 -7.89 5.67
CA GLY A 9 41.04 -7.28 5.87
C GLY A 9 40.85 -5.88 5.28
N ALA A 10 41.86 -5.32 4.61
CA ALA A 10 41.73 -4.03 3.93
C ALA A 10 40.86 -4.18 2.67
N VAL A 11 39.55 -3.96 2.81
CA VAL A 11 38.66 -3.68 1.68
C VAL A 11 39.28 -2.55 0.87
N SER A 12 39.44 -2.76 -0.44
CA SER A 12 40.05 -1.82 -1.38
C SER A 12 39.42 -0.43 -1.26
N VAL A 13 40.09 0.45 -0.50
CA VAL A 13 39.78 1.87 -0.26
C VAL A 13 39.52 2.69 -1.55
N PRO A 14 40.12 2.37 -2.73
CA PRO A 14 39.83 3.07 -3.99
C PRO A 14 38.36 3.09 -4.43
N GLY A 15 37.58 2.05 -4.10
CA GLY A 15 36.17 1.95 -4.49
C GLY A 15 35.29 2.90 -3.67
N ILE A 16 35.48 2.89 -2.35
CA ILE A 16 34.71 3.70 -1.39
C ILE A 16 35.01 5.19 -1.59
N LYS A 17 36.29 5.56 -1.78
CA LYS A 17 36.70 6.95 -2.08
C LYS A 17 36.05 7.48 -3.37
N ARG A 18 36.01 6.68 -4.44
CA ARG A 18 35.34 7.06 -5.70
C ARG A 18 33.83 7.30 -5.51
N THR A 19 33.14 6.46 -4.74
CA THR A 19 31.72 6.65 -4.44
C THR A 19 31.44 7.93 -3.64
N CYS A 20 32.22 8.21 -2.58
CA CYS A 20 32.07 9.43 -1.78
C CYS A 20 32.31 10.69 -2.63
N SER A 21 33.34 10.67 -3.48
CA SER A 21 33.61 11.76 -4.42
C SER A 21 32.50 11.95 -5.46
N SER A 22 31.87 10.87 -5.95
CA SER A 22 30.76 10.97 -6.90
C SER A 22 29.49 11.58 -6.26
N MET A 23 29.18 11.24 -5.01
CA MET A 23 28.05 11.83 -4.28
C MET A 23 28.25 13.32 -4.02
N ALA A 24 29.46 13.69 -3.57
CA ALA A 24 29.82 15.09 -3.36
C ALA A 24 29.70 15.91 -4.65
N LYS A 25 30.09 15.33 -5.79
CA LYS A 25 30.00 15.98 -7.10
C LYS A 25 28.54 16.15 -7.58
N VAL A 26 27.67 15.17 -7.38
CA VAL A 26 26.24 15.30 -7.68
C VAL A 26 25.58 16.36 -6.80
N GLN A 27 25.90 16.40 -5.50
CA GLN A 27 25.39 17.43 -4.59
C GLN A 27 25.88 18.82 -4.98
N GLN A 28 27.17 19.00 -5.27
CA GLN A 28 27.71 20.28 -5.71
C GLN A 28 27.10 20.76 -7.03
N LEU A 29 26.92 19.88 -8.01
CA LEU A 29 26.27 20.23 -9.27
C LEU A 29 24.79 20.60 -9.06
N SER A 30 24.08 19.91 -8.17
CA SER A 30 22.68 20.24 -7.86
C SER A 30 22.53 21.60 -7.17
N LEU A 31 23.47 21.96 -6.30
CA LEU A 31 23.51 23.26 -5.61
C LEU A 31 23.92 24.39 -6.57
N ALA A 32 24.87 24.13 -7.47
CA ALA A 32 25.27 25.07 -8.51
C ALA A 32 24.09 25.39 -9.46
N GLU A 33 23.31 24.38 -9.83
CA GLU A 33 22.14 24.55 -10.70
C GLU A 33 21.01 25.33 -10.00
N LEU A 34 20.81 25.10 -8.69
CA LEU A 34 19.89 25.87 -7.85
C LEU A 34 20.33 27.34 -7.70
N ALA A 35 21.63 27.59 -7.50
CA ALA A 35 22.18 28.94 -7.41
C ALA A 35 22.00 29.71 -8.73
N LYS A 36 22.22 29.03 -9.86
CA LYS A 36 22.04 29.60 -11.21
C LYS A 36 20.57 29.90 -11.54
N ARG A 37 19.63 29.07 -11.07
CA ARG A 37 18.19 29.35 -11.19
C ARG A 37 17.78 30.58 -10.38
N ARG A 38 18.36 30.78 -9.19
CA ARG A 38 18.09 31.94 -8.33
C ARG A 38 18.62 33.26 -8.88
N SER A 39 19.80 33.25 -9.53
CA SER A 39 20.37 34.46 -10.13
C SER A 39 19.57 34.95 -11.35
N VAL A 40 18.97 34.03 -12.13
CA VAL A 40 18.14 34.39 -13.28
C VAL A 40 16.82 35.03 -12.86
N THR A 41 16.17 34.52 -11.80
CA THR A 41 14.93 35.11 -11.26
C THR A 41 15.13 36.51 -10.67
N ALA A 42 16.31 36.82 -10.13
CA ALA A 42 16.62 38.16 -9.60
C ALA A 42 16.80 39.20 -10.71
N ALA A 43 17.40 38.82 -11.84
CA ALA A 43 17.62 39.72 -12.98
C ALA A 43 16.33 40.07 -13.74
N THR A 44 15.32 39.20 -13.72
CA THR A 44 14.03 39.47 -14.42
C THR A 44 13.13 40.43 -13.63
N ALA A 45 13.28 40.52 -12.30
CA ALA A 45 12.45 41.41 -11.47
C ALA A 45 12.82 42.89 -11.58
N THR A 46 14.01 43.24 -12.11
CA THR A 46 14.52 44.62 -12.14
C THR A 46 14.19 45.39 -13.43
N ALA A 47 13.48 44.79 -14.39
CA ALA A 47 13.30 45.32 -15.74
C ALA A 47 11.84 45.66 -16.12
N VAL A 48 11.05 46.25 -15.22
CA VAL A 48 9.72 46.81 -15.55
C VAL A 48 9.63 48.28 -15.12
N PRO A 49 9.73 49.26 -16.03
CA PRO A 49 9.33 50.65 -15.78
C PRO A 49 7.86 50.91 -16.22
N ALA A 50 7.21 51.83 -15.50
CA ALA A 50 5.81 52.25 -15.63
C ALA A 50 5.53 53.13 -16.87
N ALA A 51 4.28 53.12 -17.37
CA ALA A 51 3.83 53.79 -18.61
C ALA A 51 2.92 55.02 -18.38
N VAL A 52 3.07 56.08 -19.19
CA VAL A 52 2.16 57.26 -19.36
C VAL A 52 2.34 57.85 -20.81
N PRO A 53 1.32 58.48 -21.49
CA PRO A 53 1.04 58.34 -22.95
C PRO A 53 1.16 59.58 -23.92
N VAL A 54 1.42 59.31 -25.24
CA VAL A 54 0.87 59.80 -26.60
C VAL A 54 0.67 61.33 -26.90
N PRO A 55 0.70 61.97 -28.14
CA PRO A 55 0.77 61.53 -29.60
C PRO A 55 1.72 62.27 -30.65
N VAL A 56 2.07 61.55 -31.75
CA VAL A 56 2.08 61.78 -33.25
C VAL A 56 2.29 63.22 -33.87
N PRO A 57 3.15 63.49 -34.92
CA PRO A 57 3.09 62.94 -36.30
C PRO A 57 4.41 62.58 -37.06
N VAL A 58 4.23 62.06 -38.28
CA VAL A 58 5.06 61.19 -39.18
C VAL A 58 5.28 61.93 -40.54
N PRO A 59 6.06 61.49 -41.57
CA PRO A 59 7.42 60.88 -41.73
C PRO A 59 8.33 61.58 -42.80
N THR A 60 9.63 61.22 -42.90
CA THR A 60 10.35 60.82 -44.16
C THR A 60 11.81 60.37 -43.84
N PRO A 61 12.52 59.59 -44.71
CA PRO A 61 13.31 58.41 -44.30
C PRO A 61 14.84 58.59 -44.39
N VAL A 62 15.59 57.81 -43.60
CA VAL A 62 17.06 57.66 -43.73
C VAL A 62 17.41 56.17 -43.53
N PRO A 63 18.31 55.56 -44.35
CA PRO A 63 18.51 54.11 -44.40
C PRO A 63 19.27 53.58 -43.18
N THR A 64 18.75 52.54 -42.53
CA THR A 64 19.35 51.92 -41.35
C THR A 64 20.16 50.67 -41.70
N ALA A 65 21.39 50.62 -41.21
CA ALA A 65 22.32 49.49 -41.27
C ALA A 65 21.71 48.20 -40.67
N PRO A 66 22.16 46.99 -41.09
CA PRO A 66 21.65 45.74 -40.56
C PRO A 66 21.89 45.65 -39.05
N THR A 67 20.80 45.68 -38.30
CA THR A 67 20.78 45.49 -36.85
C THR A 67 21.10 44.02 -36.56
N ALA A 68 22.15 43.76 -35.79
CA ALA A 68 22.42 42.44 -35.22
C ALA A 68 21.18 41.99 -34.43
N ALA A 69 20.62 40.86 -34.82
CA ALA A 69 19.41 40.33 -34.20
C ALA A 69 19.63 40.10 -32.69
N VAL A 70 18.89 40.84 -31.87
CA VAL A 70 18.72 40.57 -30.45
C VAL A 70 18.04 39.18 -30.35
N PRO A 71 18.64 38.19 -29.67
CA PRO A 71 18.01 36.89 -29.54
C PRO A 71 16.73 37.03 -28.72
N THR A 72 15.61 36.63 -29.33
CA THR A 72 14.28 36.61 -28.71
C THR A 72 14.30 35.72 -27.46
N ALA A 73 13.64 36.16 -26.38
CA ALA A 73 13.62 35.51 -25.07
C ALA A 73 13.14 34.04 -25.06
N GLN A 74 12.60 33.53 -26.17
CA GLN A 74 12.20 32.12 -26.34
C GLN A 74 13.36 31.18 -26.68
N ALA A 75 14.52 31.67 -27.15
CA ALA A 75 15.66 30.81 -27.48
C ALA A 75 16.55 30.44 -26.28
N LEU A 76 16.43 31.17 -25.16
CA LEU A 76 17.17 30.90 -23.93
C LEU A 76 16.75 29.57 -23.24
N PRO A 77 15.46 29.26 -23.00
CA PRO A 77 15.10 28.03 -22.29
C PRO A 77 15.50 26.74 -23.04
N GLU A 78 15.56 26.74 -24.38
CA GLU A 78 15.94 25.55 -25.18
C GLU A 78 17.46 25.31 -25.24
N GLN A 79 18.26 26.37 -25.25
CA GLN A 79 19.72 26.25 -25.18
C GLN A 79 20.21 25.95 -23.75
N PHE A 80 19.47 26.35 -22.71
CA PHE A 80 19.79 26.05 -21.32
C PHE A 80 19.31 24.65 -20.87
N SER A 81 18.18 24.15 -21.38
CA SER A 81 17.69 22.80 -21.07
C SER A 81 18.60 21.71 -21.68
N SER A 82 19.13 21.93 -22.89
CA SER A 82 20.03 20.99 -23.55
C SER A 82 21.44 20.95 -22.93
N ARG A 83 21.91 22.05 -22.32
CA ARG A 83 23.29 22.19 -21.80
C ARG A 83 23.43 21.86 -20.31
N ALA A 84 22.40 22.11 -19.50
CA ALA A 84 22.33 21.70 -18.08
C ALA A 84 22.21 20.18 -17.89
N ASP A 85 21.79 19.48 -18.95
CA ASP A 85 21.36 18.10 -18.87
C ASP A 85 22.49 17.08 -19.08
N ALA A 86 23.44 17.34 -19.98
CA ALA A 86 24.46 16.33 -20.33
C ALA A 86 25.38 16.01 -19.13
N GLY A 87 25.81 17.04 -18.39
CA GLY A 87 26.66 16.88 -17.20
C GLY A 87 25.94 16.21 -16.03
N LEU A 88 24.68 16.59 -15.78
CA LEU A 88 23.87 16.00 -14.71
C LEU A 88 23.46 14.56 -15.05
N ARG A 89 23.09 14.27 -16.31
CA ARG A 89 22.82 12.90 -16.78
C ARG A 89 24.07 12.02 -16.69
N ALA A 90 25.24 12.53 -17.09
CA ALA A 90 26.50 11.82 -16.98
C ALA A 90 26.86 11.54 -15.51
N ALA A 91 26.72 12.52 -14.62
CA ALA A 91 26.94 12.36 -13.19
C ALA A 91 25.96 11.35 -12.56
N ARG A 92 24.69 11.35 -13.00
CA ARG A 92 23.68 10.39 -12.54
C ARG A 92 23.97 8.96 -13.02
N LEU A 93 24.42 8.81 -14.26
CA LEU A 93 24.89 7.52 -14.79
C LEU A 93 26.11 7.01 -14.04
N GLU A 94 27.08 7.88 -13.77
CA GLU A 94 28.28 7.55 -12.99
C GLU A 94 27.91 7.18 -11.55
N PHE A 95 26.96 7.87 -10.93
CA PHE A 95 26.42 7.50 -9.62
C PHE A 95 25.78 6.10 -9.65
N VAL A 96 24.95 5.79 -10.65
CA VAL A 96 24.34 4.46 -10.78
C VAL A 96 25.41 3.38 -11.00
N ARG A 97 26.43 3.63 -11.83
CA ARG A 97 27.56 2.72 -12.05
C ARG A 97 28.36 2.51 -10.77
N SER A 98 28.70 3.57 -10.06
CA SER A 98 29.42 3.53 -8.78
C SER A 98 28.63 2.78 -7.70
N ARG A 99 27.32 2.97 -7.65
CA ARG A 99 26.43 2.22 -6.75
C ARG A 99 26.38 0.73 -7.09
N ARG A 100 26.39 0.39 -8.39
CA ARG A 100 26.48 -1.01 -8.85
C ARG A 100 27.84 -1.63 -8.50
N ALA A 101 28.94 -0.90 -8.66
CA ALA A 101 30.27 -1.37 -8.30
C ALA A 101 30.40 -1.62 -6.78
N LEU A 102 29.92 -0.70 -5.95
CA LEU A 102 29.89 -0.86 -4.50
C LEU A 102 29.00 -2.04 -4.08
N ALA A 103 27.85 -2.21 -4.74
CA ALA A 103 26.99 -3.37 -4.51
C ALA A 103 27.66 -4.68 -4.92
N ALA A 104 28.43 -4.71 -6.02
CA ALA A 104 29.19 -5.88 -6.46
C ALA A 104 30.33 -6.25 -5.49
N GLU A 105 31.04 -5.24 -4.98
CA GLU A 105 32.11 -5.45 -4.00
C GLU A 105 31.54 -5.94 -2.65
N ALA A 106 30.40 -5.39 -2.22
CA ALA A 106 29.68 -5.89 -1.05
C ALA A 106 29.23 -7.35 -1.19
N ARG A 107 29.08 -7.89 -2.42
CA ARG A 107 28.77 -9.32 -2.64
C ARG A 107 29.94 -10.25 -2.33
N LYS A 108 31.16 -9.73 -2.33
CA LYS A 108 32.38 -10.50 -2.04
C LYS A 108 32.69 -10.58 -0.55
N ALA A 109 31.93 -9.88 0.29
CA ALA A 109 32.16 -9.87 1.73
C ALA A 109 31.86 -11.25 2.35
N PRO A 110 32.72 -11.77 3.24
CA PRO A 110 32.42 -12.99 3.99
C PRO A 110 31.16 -12.76 4.84
N GLY A 111 30.14 -13.60 4.66
CA GLY A 111 28.80 -13.40 5.23
C GLY A 111 27.77 -12.76 4.28
N TYR A 112 28.14 -12.48 3.02
CA TYR A 112 27.17 -12.09 2.00
C TYR A 112 26.28 -13.27 1.59
N VAL A 113 24.97 -13.14 1.80
CA VAL A 113 23.97 -14.08 1.29
C VAL A 113 23.12 -13.39 0.24
N ALA A 114 23.14 -13.93 -0.99
CA ALA A 114 22.29 -13.43 -2.06
C ALA A 114 20.82 -13.76 -1.76
N ILE A 115 19.97 -12.73 -1.77
CA ILE A 115 18.51 -12.88 -1.76
C ILE A 115 18.06 -13.01 -3.22
N THR A 116 17.92 -14.26 -3.66
CA THR A 116 17.37 -14.61 -4.97
C THR A 116 15.85 -14.50 -4.96
N GLY A 117 15.24 -14.36 -6.14
CA GLY A 117 13.77 -14.35 -6.30
C GLY A 117 13.16 -15.65 -5.78
N GLU A 118 13.74 -16.78 -6.17
CA GLU A 118 13.36 -18.13 -5.74
C GLU A 118 13.29 -18.29 -4.21
N LYS A 119 14.25 -17.71 -3.46
CA LYS A 119 14.19 -17.75 -1.99
C LYS A 119 13.03 -16.94 -1.43
N VAL A 120 12.72 -15.80 -2.04
CA VAL A 120 11.57 -14.98 -1.63
C VAL A 120 10.27 -15.71 -1.96
N GLU A 121 10.17 -16.31 -3.15
CA GLU A 121 9.05 -17.16 -3.55
C GLU A 121 8.84 -18.33 -2.58
N ARG A 122 9.90 -19.06 -2.24
CA ARG A 122 9.84 -20.15 -1.25
C ARG A 122 9.39 -19.67 0.13
N ALA A 123 9.89 -18.52 0.58
CA ALA A 123 9.47 -17.96 1.87
C ALA A 123 7.99 -17.55 1.86
N VAL A 124 7.51 -16.98 0.75
CA VAL A 124 6.11 -16.62 0.56
C VAL A 124 5.23 -17.88 0.53
N ALA A 125 5.63 -18.92 -0.20
CA ALA A 125 4.95 -20.22 -0.23
C ALA A 125 4.78 -20.79 1.18
N LEU A 126 5.87 -20.88 1.95
CA LEU A 126 5.84 -21.38 3.32
C LEU A 126 4.95 -20.52 4.24
N CYS A 127 4.89 -19.20 4.04
CA CYS A 127 3.98 -18.34 4.80
C CYS A 127 2.52 -18.60 4.44
N ILE A 128 2.22 -18.82 3.17
CA ILE A 128 0.87 -19.12 2.69
C ILE A 128 0.43 -20.48 3.22
N GLU A 129 1.20 -21.54 2.97
CA GLU A 129 0.93 -22.90 3.44
C GLU A 129 0.79 -22.95 4.97
N ASP A 130 1.68 -22.27 5.70
CA ASP A 130 1.61 -22.26 7.17
C ASP A 130 0.34 -21.57 7.66
N ALA A 131 -0.03 -20.42 7.09
CA ALA A 131 -1.24 -19.70 7.50
C ALA A 131 -2.54 -20.39 7.03
N TRP A 132 -2.51 -20.98 5.85
CA TRP A 132 -3.67 -21.53 5.18
C TRP A 132 -3.96 -23.00 5.52
N ASP A 133 -2.93 -23.82 5.77
CA ASP A 133 -3.12 -25.25 6.03
C ASP A 133 -2.69 -25.65 7.45
N ALA A 134 -1.67 -25.00 8.02
CA ALA A 134 -1.07 -25.41 9.29
C ALA A 134 -1.44 -24.52 10.51
N ASP A 135 -2.58 -23.84 10.47
CA ASP A 135 -3.09 -22.91 11.50
C ASP A 135 -2.15 -21.76 11.88
N GLY A 136 -1.11 -21.55 11.10
CA GLY A 136 -0.15 -20.49 11.27
C GLY A 136 0.71 -20.62 12.52
N ARG A 137 1.19 -21.83 12.84
CA ARG A 137 2.04 -22.11 14.01
C ARG A 137 3.44 -21.50 13.91
N ARG A 138 4.04 -21.38 12.72
CA ARG A 138 5.43 -20.89 12.57
C ARG A 138 5.50 -19.38 12.42
N SER A 139 6.21 -18.65 13.28
CA SER A 139 6.32 -17.19 13.08
C SER A 139 6.95 -16.82 11.72
N ALA A 140 6.58 -15.68 11.14
CA ALA A 140 7.21 -15.19 9.90
C ALA A 140 8.73 -15.03 10.05
N ALA A 141 9.18 -14.70 11.27
CA ALA A 141 10.60 -14.68 11.64
C ALA A 141 11.26 -16.07 11.56
N SER A 142 10.56 -17.13 11.98
CA SER A 142 11.04 -18.51 11.89
C SER A 142 11.16 -18.97 10.43
N ILE A 143 10.15 -18.68 9.61
CA ILE A 143 10.14 -19.00 8.18
C ILE A 143 11.26 -18.23 7.46
N PHE A 144 11.44 -16.95 7.81
CA PHE A 144 12.55 -16.16 7.29
C PHE A 144 13.92 -16.79 7.65
N ASP A 145 14.10 -17.18 8.91
CA ASP A 145 15.36 -17.78 9.37
C ASP A 145 15.64 -19.14 8.69
N GLU A 146 14.58 -19.93 8.43
CA GLU A 146 14.66 -21.21 7.72
C GLU A 146 15.15 -21.02 6.27
N VAL A 147 14.61 -20.03 5.55
CA VAL A 147 14.89 -19.84 4.11
C VAL A 147 16.17 -19.03 3.85
N PHE A 148 16.44 -18.02 4.68
CA PHE A 148 17.55 -17.09 4.48
C PHE A 148 18.76 -17.36 5.39
N GLY A 149 18.60 -18.24 6.39
CA GLY A 149 19.64 -18.59 7.35
C GLY A 149 19.75 -17.59 8.52
N SER A 150 20.11 -18.11 9.69
CA SER A 150 20.18 -17.33 10.94
C SER A 150 21.32 -16.31 10.98
N THR A 151 22.38 -16.49 10.18
CA THR A 151 23.52 -15.56 10.06
C THR A 151 23.16 -14.28 9.28
N ALA A 152 22.04 -14.26 8.57
CA ALA A 152 21.54 -13.10 7.83
C ALA A 152 20.67 -12.13 8.68
N LYS A 153 20.60 -12.29 10.01
CA LYS A 153 19.53 -11.69 10.82
C LYS A 153 19.43 -10.17 10.80
N THR A 154 20.51 -9.42 11.03
CA THR A 154 20.37 -7.99 11.39
C THR A 154 20.40 -7.06 10.18
N ALA A 155 21.31 -7.31 9.24
CA ALA A 155 21.47 -6.47 8.05
C ALA A 155 20.41 -6.76 6.96
N TYR A 156 19.88 -7.99 6.90
CA TYR A 156 19.00 -8.40 5.80
C TYR A 156 17.51 -8.28 6.11
N ARG A 157 17.08 -8.49 7.36
CA ARG A 157 15.67 -8.28 7.75
C ARG A 157 15.22 -6.85 7.47
N ARG A 158 16.10 -5.86 7.69
CA ARG A 158 15.79 -4.44 7.47
C ARG A 158 16.18 -3.93 6.08
N ARG A 159 16.52 -4.82 5.14
CA ARG A 159 16.95 -4.40 3.81
C ARG A 159 15.75 -3.87 3.02
N ALA A 160 15.73 -2.56 2.81
CA ALA A 160 14.74 -1.85 2.01
C ALA A 160 14.84 -2.16 0.50
N GLY A 161 13.83 -1.76 -0.26
CA GLY A 161 13.72 -1.94 -1.71
C GLY A 161 13.42 -3.36 -2.16
N GLN A 162 12.89 -4.23 -1.29
CA GLN A 162 12.52 -5.59 -1.65
C GLN A 162 11.05 -5.73 -2.08
N LYS A 163 10.25 -4.66 -1.98
CA LYS A 163 8.83 -4.64 -2.34
C LYS A 163 8.53 -5.27 -3.70
N ARG A 164 9.33 -4.96 -4.73
CA ARG A 164 9.12 -5.50 -6.08
C ARG A 164 9.30 -7.03 -6.14
N LYS A 165 10.26 -7.57 -5.40
CA LYS A 165 10.47 -9.03 -5.33
C LYS A 165 9.37 -9.73 -4.56
N LEU A 166 8.94 -9.14 -3.44
CA LEU A 166 7.79 -9.65 -2.69
C LEU A 166 6.53 -9.66 -3.55
N LYS A 167 6.23 -8.57 -4.27
CA LYS A 167 5.07 -8.54 -5.18
C LYS A 167 5.15 -9.60 -6.29
N ALA A 168 6.32 -9.76 -6.90
CA ALA A 168 6.52 -10.80 -7.92
C ALA A 168 6.33 -12.20 -7.34
N ALA A 169 6.88 -12.45 -6.15
CA ALA A 169 6.73 -13.72 -5.45
C ALA A 169 5.27 -14.01 -5.08
N VAL A 170 4.54 -13.02 -4.58
CA VAL A 170 3.11 -13.11 -4.26
C VAL A 170 2.28 -13.41 -5.50
N ALA A 171 2.57 -12.73 -6.63
CA ALA A 171 1.87 -12.97 -7.89
C ALA A 171 2.08 -14.38 -8.44
N ALA A 172 3.21 -15.04 -8.12
CA ALA A 172 3.44 -16.43 -8.52
C ALA A 172 2.48 -17.43 -7.86
N PHE A 173 1.77 -17.03 -6.80
CA PHE A 173 0.79 -17.86 -6.08
C PHE A 173 -0.64 -17.37 -6.28
N GLU A 174 -0.92 -16.61 -7.34
CA GLU A 174 -2.27 -16.07 -7.61
C GLU A 174 -3.36 -17.15 -7.72
N GLU A 175 -2.99 -18.35 -8.16
CA GLU A 175 -3.91 -19.50 -8.27
C GLU A 175 -4.21 -20.18 -6.91
N HIS A 176 -3.49 -19.85 -5.84
CA HIS A 176 -3.69 -20.47 -4.54
C HIS A 176 -5.02 -20.01 -3.90
N PRO A 177 -5.80 -20.88 -3.23
CA PRO A 177 -7.12 -20.55 -2.68
C PRO A 177 -7.11 -19.32 -1.76
N ALA A 178 -6.06 -19.15 -0.96
CA ALA A 178 -5.85 -17.97 -0.13
C ALA A 178 -5.89 -16.64 -0.93
N PHE A 179 -5.42 -16.60 -2.17
CA PHE A 179 -5.47 -15.40 -3.01
C PHE A 179 -6.82 -15.17 -3.64
N ALA A 180 -7.49 -16.24 -4.08
CA ALA A 180 -8.86 -16.15 -4.58
C ALA A 180 -9.80 -15.51 -3.54
N GLU A 181 -9.62 -15.84 -2.26
CA GLU A 181 -10.37 -15.21 -1.18
C GLU A 181 -9.91 -13.79 -0.84
N ALA A 182 -8.60 -13.52 -0.88
CA ALA A 182 -8.09 -12.16 -0.70
C ALA A 182 -8.67 -11.19 -1.71
N TYR A 183 -8.78 -11.62 -2.96
CA TYR A 183 -9.39 -10.79 -4.00
C TYR A 183 -10.86 -10.49 -3.75
N LYS A 184 -11.62 -11.39 -3.10
CA LYS A 184 -13.02 -11.10 -2.69
C LYS A 184 -13.08 -9.96 -1.66
N LEU A 185 -12.06 -9.81 -0.83
CA LEU A 185 -11.99 -8.83 0.25
C LEU A 185 -11.23 -7.54 -0.12
N GLY A 186 -10.92 -7.32 -1.41
CA GLY A 186 -10.23 -6.12 -1.89
C GLY A 186 -8.74 -6.29 -2.21
N GLY A 187 -8.23 -7.52 -2.14
CA GLY A 187 -6.89 -7.92 -2.57
C GLY A 187 -5.78 -7.68 -1.54
N PHE A 188 -4.57 -8.14 -1.89
CA PHE A 188 -3.39 -7.96 -1.04
C PHE A 188 -2.77 -6.57 -1.18
N SER A 189 -2.86 -5.76 -0.13
CA SER A 189 -2.02 -4.57 0.00
C SER A 189 -0.65 -4.94 0.56
N MET A 190 0.41 -4.61 -0.19
CA MET A 190 1.81 -4.81 0.23
C MET A 190 2.50 -3.46 0.46
N PRO A 191 2.33 -2.84 1.65
CA PRO A 191 3.03 -1.62 2.01
C PRO A 191 4.50 -1.87 2.36
N ALA A 192 4.84 -3.06 2.85
CA ALA A 192 6.17 -3.42 3.31
C ALA A 192 7.25 -3.26 2.22
N ASP A 193 8.37 -2.66 2.63
CA ASP A 193 9.55 -2.51 1.78
C ASP A 193 10.69 -3.49 2.14
N THR A 194 10.48 -4.28 3.21
CA THR A 194 11.38 -5.33 3.68
C THR A 194 10.72 -6.71 3.57
N ILE A 195 11.52 -7.77 3.39
CA ILE A 195 11.01 -9.14 3.27
C ILE A 195 10.37 -9.60 4.57
N SER A 196 10.99 -9.35 5.72
CA SER A 196 10.46 -9.82 7.00
C SER A 196 9.09 -9.21 7.33
N GLU A 197 8.93 -7.92 7.07
CA GLU A 197 7.64 -7.24 7.27
C GLU A 197 6.60 -7.72 6.25
N GLY A 198 7.01 -7.90 4.99
CA GLY A 198 6.14 -8.44 3.95
C GLY A 198 5.62 -9.85 4.28
N LEU A 199 6.48 -10.74 4.77
CA LEU A 199 6.08 -12.09 5.18
C LEU A 199 5.12 -12.06 6.37
N SER A 200 5.35 -11.19 7.37
CA SER A 200 4.41 -11.00 8.48
C SER A 200 3.04 -10.53 8.00
N LEU A 201 3.00 -9.50 7.13
CA LEU A 201 1.76 -8.96 6.59
C LEU A 201 1.00 -10.00 5.76
N ILE A 202 1.69 -10.75 4.91
CA ILE A 202 1.06 -11.83 4.12
C ILE A 202 0.40 -12.83 5.08
N LYS A 203 1.12 -13.23 6.12
CA LYS A 203 0.64 -14.20 7.09
C LYS A 203 -0.57 -13.70 7.89
N GLU A 204 -0.50 -12.46 8.38
CA GLU A 204 -1.58 -11.82 9.14
C GLU A 204 -2.83 -11.65 8.27
N HIS A 205 -2.66 -11.24 7.01
CA HIS A 205 -3.78 -11.10 6.08
C HIS A 205 -4.48 -12.44 5.86
N ILE A 206 -3.73 -13.52 5.60
CA ILE A 206 -4.30 -14.87 5.40
C ILE A 206 -5.05 -15.35 6.64
N LYS A 207 -4.50 -15.12 7.84
CA LYS A 207 -5.20 -15.44 9.10
C LYS A 207 -6.49 -14.63 9.27
N GLY A 208 -6.43 -13.33 8.97
CA GLY A 208 -7.59 -12.44 9.03
C GLY A 208 -8.72 -12.92 8.13
N MET A 209 -8.40 -13.37 6.91
CA MET A 209 -9.40 -13.89 5.96
C MET A 209 -10.10 -15.16 6.49
N LYS A 210 -9.33 -16.12 6.98
CA LYS A 210 -9.91 -17.33 7.59
C LYS A 210 -10.87 -16.98 8.74
N TYR A 211 -10.49 -16.02 9.57
CA TYR A 211 -11.31 -15.56 10.66
C TYR A 211 -12.59 -14.87 10.16
N ILE A 212 -12.50 -14.05 9.11
CA ILE A 212 -13.67 -13.43 8.47
C ILE A 212 -14.63 -14.50 7.94
N ASN A 213 -14.14 -15.52 7.22
CA ASN A 213 -14.99 -16.60 6.72
C ASN A 213 -15.67 -17.38 7.86
N GLU A 214 -14.96 -17.60 8.96
CA GLU A 214 -15.53 -18.24 10.14
C GLU A 214 -16.65 -17.38 10.74
N LEU A 215 -16.46 -16.05 10.81
CA LEU A 215 -17.50 -15.13 11.26
C LEU A 215 -18.70 -15.10 10.31
N GLU A 216 -18.49 -15.13 9.00
CA GLU A 216 -19.57 -15.22 8.00
C GLU A 216 -20.37 -16.51 8.17
N ALA A 217 -19.70 -17.66 8.33
CA ALA A 217 -20.38 -18.93 8.57
C ALA A 217 -21.21 -18.92 9.87
N ARG A 218 -20.68 -18.31 10.93
CA ARG A 218 -21.41 -18.12 12.20
C ARG A 218 -22.60 -17.19 12.03
N LEU A 219 -22.47 -16.12 11.25
CA LEU A 219 -23.56 -15.18 10.97
C LEU A 219 -24.70 -15.90 10.24
N THR A 220 -24.39 -16.65 9.18
CA THR A 220 -25.40 -17.44 8.45
C THR A 220 -26.09 -18.46 9.35
N ALA A 221 -25.36 -19.10 10.27
CA ALA A 221 -25.96 -20.03 11.23
C ALA A 221 -26.89 -19.32 12.23
N VAL A 222 -26.54 -18.12 12.68
CA VAL A 222 -27.39 -17.31 13.56
C VAL A 222 -28.63 -16.83 12.82
N GLU A 223 -28.49 -16.34 11.59
CA GLU A 223 -29.60 -15.93 10.72
C GLU A 223 -30.58 -17.09 10.48
N GLY A 224 -30.06 -18.31 10.24
CA GLY A 224 -30.87 -19.52 10.14
C GLY A 224 -31.66 -19.82 11.42
N ARG A 225 -31.02 -19.72 12.59
CA ARG A 225 -31.70 -19.91 13.89
C ARG A 225 -32.76 -18.84 14.15
N VAL A 226 -32.52 -17.59 13.74
CA VAL A 226 -33.52 -16.52 13.86
C VAL A 226 -34.72 -16.83 12.98
N ALA A 227 -34.51 -17.22 11.72
CA ALA A 227 -35.60 -17.62 10.83
C ALA A 227 -36.41 -18.80 11.40
N GLU A 228 -35.74 -19.82 11.95
CA GLU A 228 -36.41 -20.93 12.64
C GLU A 228 -37.27 -20.44 13.83
N LEU A 229 -36.72 -19.58 14.68
CA LEU A 229 -37.44 -19.00 15.81
C LEU A 229 -38.62 -18.14 15.38
N GLU A 230 -38.49 -17.36 14.31
CA GLU A 230 -39.58 -16.57 13.74
C GLU A 230 -40.69 -17.48 13.20
N THR A 231 -40.35 -18.56 12.49
CA THR A 231 -41.36 -19.52 12.04
C THR A 231 -42.03 -20.26 13.21
N ALA A 232 -41.28 -20.58 14.27
CA ALA A 232 -41.83 -21.18 15.48
C ALA A 232 -42.76 -20.21 16.22
N ALA A 233 -42.36 -18.95 16.37
CA ALA A 233 -43.17 -17.90 16.97
C ALA A 233 -44.48 -17.66 16.19
N ALA A 234 -44.41 -17.63 14.85
CA ALA A 234 -45.59 -17.53 14.00
C ALA A 234 -46.57 -18.70 14.19
N LYS A 235 -46.07 -19.93 14.37
CA LYS A 235 -46.88 -21.11 14.68
C LYS A 235 -47.50 -21.07 16.08
N MET A 236 -46.84 -20.43 17.05
CA MET A 236 -47.30 -20.31 18.44
C MET A 236 -48.23 -19.11 18.71
N ALA A 237 -48.29 -18.14 17.79
CA ALA A 237 -49.04 -16.89 17.95
C ALA A 237 -50.57 -16.98 18.18
N PRO A 238 -51.35 -18.02 17.78
CA PRO A 238 -52.81 -17.90 17.81
C PRO A 238 -53.53 -18.47 19.05
N ALA A 239 -52.82 -18.86 20.12
CA ALA A 239 -53.46 -19.50 21.30
C ALA A 239 -53.31 -18.73 22.63
N ALA A 240 -52.14 -18.16 22.91
CA ALA A 240 -51.89 -17.48 24.18
C ALA A 240 -52.54 -16.08 24.24
N ASN A 241 -52.45 -15.30 23.15
CA ASN A 241 -53.05 -13.97 23.09
C ASN A 241 -54.57 -13.99 22.93
N THR A 242 -55.16 -15.05 22.35
CA THR A 242 -56.60 -15.11 22.10
C THR A 242 -57.43 -15.33 23.37
N ARG A 243 -56.89 -16.01 24.39
CA ARG A 243 -57.61 -16.24 25.66
C ARG A 243 -57.64 -14.97 26.52
N ALA A 244 -56.51 -14.28 26.62
CA ALA A 244 -56.43 -12.99 27.33
C ALA A 244 -57.28 -11.92 26.62
N GLU A 245 -57.24 -11.87 25.28
CA GLU A 245 -58.05 -10.95 24.49
C GLU A 245 -59.55 -11.28 24.58
N ALA A 246 -59.94 -12.56 24.64
CA ALA A 246 -61.33 -12.96 24.88
C ALA A 246 -61.87 -12.42 26.22
N LYS A 247 -61.07 -12.52 27.30
CA LYS A 247 -61.45 -11.97 28.63
C LYS A 247 -61.54 -10.43 28.59
N ARG A 248 -60.63 -9.77 27.89
CA ARG A 248 -60.64 -8.30 27.71
C ARG A 248 -61.87 -7.82 26.93
N LEU A 249 -62.20 -8.47 25.82
CA LEU A 249 -63.36 -8.13 24.99
C LEU A 249 -64.69 -8.38 25.72
N GLN A 250 -64.75 -9.39 26.59
CA GLN A 250 -65.90 -9.61 27.45
C GLN A 250 -66.03 -8.53 28.52
N ALA A 251 -64.93 -8.11 29.14
CA ALA A 251 -64.92 -6.99 30.09
C ALA A 251 -65.33 -5.67 29.41
N ALA A 252 -65.08 -5.52 28.10
CA ALA A 252 -65.56 -4.42 27.28
C ALA A 252 -67.04 -4.54 26.85
N GLY A 253 -67.75 -5.60 27.27
CA GLY A 253 -69.18 -5.79 27.03
C GLY A 253 -69.56 -6.50 25.73
N HIS A 254 -68.60 -7.04 24.97
CA HIS A 254 -68.93 -7.80 23.76
C HIS A 254 -69.61 -9.15 24.09
N SER A 255 -70.61 -9.53 23.28
CA SER A 255 -71.26 -10.83 23.42
C SER A 255 -70.32 -11.96 22.96
N LEU A 256 -70.50 -13.17 23.54
CA LEU A 256 -69.68 -14.35 23.18
C LEU A 256 -69.68 -14.67 21.68
N GLY A 257 -70.77 -14.36 20.97
CA GLY A 257 -70.86 -14.53 19.52
C GLY A 257 -70.01 -13.52 18.74
N GLN A 258 -69.95 -12.27 19.20
CA GLN A 258 -69.09 -11.24 18.60
C GLN A 258 -67.61 -11.54 18.86
N ILE A 259 -67.26 -11.97 20.08
CA ILE A 259 -65.89 -12.37 20.44
C ILE A 259 -65.45 -13.58 19.61
N ALA A 260 -66.31 -14.59 19.45
CA ALA A 260 -66.07 -15.76 18.60
C ALA A 260 -65.77 -15.36 17.13
N LYS A 261 -66.54 -14.41 16.59
CA LYS A 261 -66.33 -13.88 15.23
C LYS A 261 -65.02 -13.08 15.11
N LEU A 262 -64.70 -12.24 16.10
CA LEU A 262 -63.47 -11.42 16.12
C LEU A 262 -62.20 -12.25 16.27
N LEU A 263 -62.24 -13.31 17.07
CA LEU A 263 -61.08 -14.18 17.32
C LEU A 263 -61.01 -15.38 16.36
N GLY A 264 -62.00 -15.56 15.48
CA GLY A 264 -62.06 -16.70 14.56
C GLY A 264 -62.18 -18.05 15.25
N ARG A 265 -62.90 -18.12 16.39
CA ARG A 265 -63.05 -19.33 17.21
C ARG A 265 -64.51 -19.70 17.41
N SER A 266 -64.78 -20.94 17.82
CA SER A 266 -66.14 -21.36 18.14
C SER A 266 -66.64 -20.69 19.42
N LYS A 267 -67.95 -20.42 19.49
CA LYS A 267 -68.59 -19.85 20.69
C LYS A 267 -68.34 -20.70 21.95
N SER A 268 -68.34 -22.02 21.80
CA SER A 268 -68.06 -22.95 22.91
C SER A 268 -66.62 -22.83 23.43
N THR A 269 -65.65 -22.64 22.54
CA THR A 269 -64.24 -22.46 22.88
C THR A 269 -64.01 -21.14 23.63
N VAL A 270 -64.63 -20.05 23.17
CA VAL A 270 -64.58 -18.74 23.84
C VAL A 270 -65.25 -18.79 25.21
N GLN A 271 -66.39 -19.49 25.34
CA GLN A 271 -67.07 -19.67 26.61
C GLN A 271 -66.19 -20.38 27.64
N GLY A 272 -65.49 -21.46 27.26
CA GLY A 272 -64.55 -22.16 28.14
C GLY A 272 -63.33 -21.32 28.55
N TRP A 273 -62.92 -20.36 27.72
CA TRP A 273 -61.82 -19.44 28.01
C TRP A 273 -62.16 -18.31 28.97
N VAL A 274 -63.40 -17.86 28.90
CA VAL A 274 -63.98 -16.79 29.71
C VAL A 274 -64.39 -17.29 31.09
N ALA A 275 -64.98 -18.50 31.16
CA ALA A 275 -65.51 -19.08 32.39
C ALA A 275 -64.44 -19.62 33.35
N ALA A 276 -63.20 -19.76 32.88
CA ALA A 276 -62.03 -20.23 33.65
C ALA A 276 -60.94 -19.16 33.63
#